data_AF-A0A9E3F520-F1
#
_entry.id   AF-A0A9E3F520-F1
#
_cell.length_a   1.000
_cell.length_b   1.000
_cell.length_c   1.000
_cell.angle_alpha   90.00
_cell.angle_beta   90.00
_cell.angle_gamma   90.00
#
_symmetry.space_group_name_H-M   'P 1'
#
loop_
_entity.id
_entity.type
_entity.pdbx_description
1 polymer ?
#
loop_
_entity_poly.entity_id
_entity_poly.type
_entity_poly.pdbx_seq_one_letter_code
_entity_poly.pdbx_strand_id
1 'polypeptide(L)' 'MRQEVGLGDATAITAVTIQWPGSGAAQVVRGVRMGQFYRVREGDPVAHPWRVPHFRLPARPAPGTMPMMPGMTMR' A
#
# COMPACT_ATOMS: atom_id res chain seq x y z
N MET A 1 7.05 4.43 -7.40
CA MET A 1 6.45 5.77 -7.19
C MET A 1 5.25 5.61 -6.26
N ARG A 2 5.15 6.39 -5.18
CA ARG A 2 3.96 6.47 -4.32
C ARG A 2 3.60 7.94 -4.20
N GLN A 3 2.34 8.28 -4.48
CA GLN A 3 1.83 9.64 -4.32
C GLN A 3 0.69 9.65 -3.30
N GLU A 4 0.54 10.79 -2.64
CA GLU A 4 -0.56 11.06 -1.74
C GLU A 4 -1.26 12.33 -2.24
N VAL A 5 -2.58 12.27 -2.36
CA VAL A 5 -3.41 13.40 -2.77
C VAL A 5 -4.42 13.61 -1.65
N GLY A 6 -4.26 14.70 -0.90
CA GLY A 6 -5.22 15.09 0.14
C GLY A 6 -6.54 15.53 -0.48
N LEU A 7 -7.65 15.03 0.05
CA LEU A 7 -9.00 15.34 -0.45
C LEU A 7 -9.73 16.41 0.38
N GLY A 8 -9.14 16.92 1.46
CA GLY A 8 -9.77 17.86 2.38
C GLY A 8 -11.04 17.29 3.03
N ASP A 9 -12.12 18.07 3.06
CA ASP A 9 -13.43 17.70 3.62
C ASP A 9 -14.29 16.84 2.67
N ALA A 10 -13.71 16.30 1.59
CA ALA A 10 -14.45 15.45 0.67
C ALA A 10 -14.95 14.17 1.36
N THR A 11 -16.24 13.87 1.17
CA THR A 11 -16.89 12.68 1.77
C THR A 11 -16.93 11.48 0.82
N ALA A 12 -16.55 11.66 -0.44
CA ALA A 12 -16.53 10.61 -1.45
C ALA A 12 -15.53 10.91 -2.58
N ILE A 13 -15.08 9.85 -3.25
CA ILE A 13 -14.28 9.92 -4.49
C ILE A 13 -15.23 9.72 -5.67
N THR A 14 -15.37 10.73 -6.52
CA THR A 14 -16.23 10.63 -7.72
C THR A 14 -15.52 9.92 -8.87
N ALA A 15 -14.25 10.24 -9.09
CA ALA A 15 -13.39 9.63 -10.09
C ALA A 15 -11.90 9.78 -9.74
N VAL A 16 -11.09 8.90 -10.30
CA VAL A 16 -9.63 9.01 -10.33
C VAL A 16 -9.19 8.99 -11.79
N THR A 17 -8.44 10.01 -12.22
CA THR A 17 -7.85 10.06 -13.56
C THR A 17 -6.38 9.69 -13.48
N ILE A 18 -5.97 8.70 -14.27
CA ILE A 18 -4.58 8.27 -14.39
C ILE A 18 -4.07 8.68 -15.76
N GLN A 19 -2.98 9.45 -15.80
CA GLN A 19 -2.25 9.75 -17.02
C GLN A 19 -1.08 8.78 -17.14
N TRP A 20 -1.11 7.90 -18.14
CA TRP A 20 -0.08 6.89 -18.35
C TRP A 20 1.08 7.48 -19.14
N PRO A 21 2.31 7.54 -18.58
CA PRO A 21 3.44 8.15 -19.26
C PRO A 21 3.93 7.34 -20.47
N GLY A 22 3.66 6.02 -20.50
CA GLY A 22 4.09 5.13 -21.58
C GLY A 22 3.32 5.36 -22.89
N SER A 23 1.99 5.30 -22.85
CA SER A 23 1.13 5.50 -24.02
C SER A 23 0.65 6.94 -24.23
N GLY A 24 0.72 7.78 -23.19
CA GLY A 24 0.05 9.09 -23.15
C GLY A 24 -1.46 9.01 -22.90
N ALA A 25 -2.04 7.82 -22.73
CA ALA A 25 -3.47 7.67 -22.51
C ALA A 25 -3.90 8.21 -21.13
N ALA A 26 -5.08 8.83 -21.10
CA ALA A 26 -5.78 9.18 -19.87
C ALA A 26 -6.86 8.13 -19.60
N GLN A 27 -6.87 7.58 -18.39
CA GLN A 27 -7.85 6.60 -17.96
C GLN A 27 -8.62 7.13 -16.76
N VAL A 28 -9.95 7.14 -16.86
CA VAL A 28 -10.85 7.58 -15.79
C VAL A 28 -11.46 6.36 -15.11
N VAL A 29 -11.19 6.22 -13.82
CA VAL A 29 -11.76 5.19 -12.96
C VAL A 29 -12.87 5.80 -12.10
N ARG A 30 -14.06 5.20 -12.10
CA ARG A 30 -15.21 5.60 -11.27
C ARG A 30 -15.57 4.51 -10.27
N GLY A 31 -16.38 4.84 -9.27
CA GLY A 31 -16.84 3.87 -8.25
C GLY A 31 -15.77 3.46 -7.23
N VAL A 32 -14.71 4.26 -7.11
CA VAL A 32 -13.65 4.06 -6.10
C VAL A 32 -14.20 4.45 -4.72
N ARG A 33 -14.07 3.56 -3.75
CA ARG A 33 -14.49 3.81 -2.36
C ARG A 33 -13.30 4.26 -1.52
N MET A 34 -13.54 5.17 -0.57
CA MET A 34 -12.51 5.62 0.37
C MET A 34 -12.01 4.45 1.23
N GLY A 35 -10.74 4.52 1.65
CA GLY A 35 -10.11 3.52 2.53
C GLY A 35 -9.92 2.13 1.91
N GLN A 36 -10.04 2.01 0.58
CA GLN A 36 -9.87 0.76 -0.14
C GLN A 36 -8.63 0.80 -1.03
N PHE A 37 -8.09 -0.37 -1.31
CA PHE A 37 -6.99 -0.55 -2.25
C PHE A 37 -7.52 -1.13 -3.55
N TYR A 38 -7.03 -0.60 -4.67
CA TYR A 38 -7.40 -1.05 -6.00
C TYR A 38 -6.15 -1.30 -6.84
N ARG A 39 -6.22 -2.30 -7.71
CA ARG A 39 -5.27 -2.53 -8.79
C ARG A 39 -5.88 -2.01 -10.08
N VAL A 40 -5.19 -1.10 -10.73
CA VAL A 40 -5.57 -0.56 -12.04
C VAL A 40 -4.50 -0.95 -13.04
N ARG A 41 -4.93 -1.42 -14.21
CA ARG A 41 -4.05 -1.75 -15.32
C ARG A 41 -4.40 -0.86 -16.49
N GLU A 42 -3.38 -0.33 -17.15
CA GLU A 42 -3.55 0.43 -18.39
C GLU A 42 -4.34 -0.37 -19.43
N GLY A 43 -5.36 0.27 -19.99
CA GLY A 43 -6.28 -0.33 -20.97
C GLY A 43 -7.41 -1.18 -20.37
N ASP A 44 -7.34 -1.55 -19.09
CA ASP A 44 -8.45 -2.17 -18.37
C ASP A 44 -9.33 -1.08 -17.74
N PRO A 45 -10.57 -0.84 -18.22
CA PRO A 45 -11.40 0.24 -17.72
C PRO A 45 -11.86 0.04 -16.27
N VAL A 46 -11.66 -1.15 -15.69
CA VAL A 46 -12.14 -1.49 -14.35
C VAL A 46 -10.98 -1.46 -13.34
N ALA A 47 -11.22 -0.79 -12.22
CA ALA A 47 -10.35 -0.92 -11.05
C ALA A 47 -10.76 -2.12 -10.21
N HIS A 48 -9.83 -3.05 -10.00
CA HIS A 48 -10.08 -4.29 -9.28
C HIS A 48 -9.73 -4.13 -7.80
N PRO A 49 -10.62 -4.46 -6.85
CA PRO A 49 -10.28 -4.45 -5.44
C PRO A 49 -9.06 -5.32 -5.16
N TRP A 50 -8.09 -4.77 -4.45
CA TRP A 50 -6.85 -5.45 -4.14
C TRP A 50 -6.72 -5.68 -2.64
N ARG A 51 -6.70 -6.95 -2.23
CA ARG A 51 -6.38 -7.32 -0.86
C ARG A 51 -4.86 -7.24 -0.68
N VAL A 52 -4.39 -6.16 -0.07
CA VAL A 52 -2.98 -5.96 0.21
C VAL A 52 -2.48 -7.02 1.21
N PRO A 53 -1.39 -7.74 0.91
CA PRO A 53 -0.77 -8.61 1.89
C PRO A 53 -0.25 -7.76 3.06
N HIS A 54 -0.59 -8.18 4.27
CA HIS A 54 -0.09 -7.56 5.49
C HIS A 54 0.97 -8.51 6.08
N PHE A 55 2.10 -7.94 6.47
CA PHE A 55 3.13 -8.66 7.22
C PHE A 55 3.34 -7.96 8.56
N ARG A 56 3.57 -8.76 9.60
CA ARG A 56 3.89 -8.21 10.92
C ARG A 56 5.36 -7.85 10.94
N LEU A 57 5.67 -6.60 11.28
CA LEU A 57 7.03 -6.22 11.63
C LEU A 57 7.40 -6.90 12.95
N PRO A 58 8.57 -7.54 13.06
CA PRO A 58 9.03 -8.06 14.33
C PRO A 58 9.19 -6.91 15.32
N ALA A 59 8.84 -7.15 16.58
CA ALA A 59 9.07 -6.17 17.63
C ALA A 59 10.57 -5.85 17.70
N ARG A 60 10.90 -4.57 17.89
CA ARG A 60 12.28 -4.16 18.20
C ARG A 60 12.67 -4.86 19.51
N PRO A 61 13.76 -5.65 19.56
CA PRO A 61 14.22 -6.22 20.81
C PRO A 61 14.56 -5.09 21.78
N ALA A 62 14.21 -5.25 23.05
CA ALA A 62 14.51 -4.27 24.08
C ALA A 62 16.03 -4.06 24.17
N PRO A 63 16.51 -2.82 24.41
CA PRO A 63 17.93 -2.57 24.65
C PRO A 63 18.42 -3.51 25.77
N GLY A 64 19.43 -4.34 25.48
CA GLY A 64 20.00 -5.29 26.45
C GLY A 64 19.56 -6.75 26.32
N THR A 65 18.64 -7.09 25.40
CA THR A 65 18.31 -8.50 25.12
C THR A 65 19.25 -9.07 24.05
N MET A 66 20.44 -9.53 24.44
CA MET A 66 21.24 -10.42 23.60
C MET A 66 20.62 -11.83 23.66
N PRO A 67 20.36 -12.50 22.52
CA PRO A 67 20.03 -13.91 22.55
C PRO A 67 21.22 -14.66 23.15
N MET A 68 21.04 -15.28 24.32
CA MET A 68 22.05 -16.18 24.86
C MET A 68 22.25 -17.33 23.88
N MET A 69 23.42 -17.39 23.26
CA MET A 69 23.83 -18.49 22.40
C MET A 69 23.94 -19.76 23.26
N PRO A 70 23.38 -20.91 22.82
CA PRO A 70 23.51 -22.16 23.56
C PRO A 70 24.96 -22.63 23.48
N GLY A 71 25.68 -22.61 24.61
CA GLY A 71 27.05 -23.16 24.68
C GLY A 71 27.97 -22.62 25.78
N MET A 72 27.60 -21.59 26.54
CA MET A 72 28.49 -21.04 27.57
C MET A 72 28.18 -21.61 28.96
N THR A 73 28.66 -22.83 29.20
CA THR A 73 28.77 -23.40 30.55
C THR A 73 29.89 -22.65 31.29
N MET A 74 29.56 -21.86 32.32
CA MET A 74 30.58 -21.41 33.28
C MET A 74 30.94 -22.60 34.18
N ARG A 75 32.20 -23.03 34.11
CA ARG A 75 32.90 -23.71 35.21
C ARG A 75 33.77 -22.70 35.94
#